data_AF-A0A7W0VRM5-F1
#
_entry.id   AF-A0A7W0VRM5-F1
#
_cell.length_a   1.000
_cell.length_b   1.000
_cell.length_c   1.000
_cell.angle_alpha   90.00
_cell.angle_beta   90.00
_cell.angle_gamma   90.00
#
_symmetry.space_group_name_H-M   'P 1'
#
loop_
_entity.id
_entity.type
_entity.pdbx_description
1 polymer ?
#
loop_
_entity_poly.entity_id
_entity_poly.type
_entity_poly.pdbx_seq_one_letter_code
_entity_poly.pdbx_strand_id
1 'polypeptide(L)'
;MRLAFLIPLLAGCFSEAGSEDDAAFAAELTAAESARVIALVNYPGVDQAKLRATVGLTTAAAGGIASYRAGHDGVFPSLDDVEIDTLAELDAIPYVGATALAKLNTYAQANPAPAAQSVEGVRFLGWQAEIVVWGVNTVPVGVLNGLLDNRAAANLVAARPFASLTAVGAVPWIGGNALSSMRGQARTWWNARISTTPASLAGTFDGVTFDETTAAKALEIANARTRTEMVAGGVNSNGASAIVGNRPYTTIAAIAAVSGVGTSTMRGLHTYATALLSGGSIADDQPCTSHGVCASGLCSGLTYSAVGWCRATWMAGTFTSTTDAAIPDASPNGISQTLVVSGLATVPEDLIVNLDIDHPRKTDLYIVLTQPSSAESLIWDVDSAGLARVVVGASLERDASVNGTWTLHVSDHFGGSAGTLRGWSLELTSRFD
;
A
#
# COMPACT_ATOMS: atom_id res chain seq x y z
N MET A 1 -73.21 8.73 45.82
CA MET A 1 -72.73 7.39 45.43
C MET A 1 -71.65 7.59 44.38
N ARG A 2 -70.40 7.86 44.79
CA ARG A 2 -69.23 6.96 44.72
C ARG A 2 -69.09 6.22 43.38
N LEU A 3 -68.01 6.51 42.65
CA LEU A 3 -66.91 5.62 42.24
C LEU A 3 -66.02 6.45 41.29
N ALA A 4 -64.94 7.11 41.75
CA ALA A 4 -63.60 6.54 41.94
C ALA A 4 -63.26 5.38 40.98
N PHE A 5 -62.62 5.71 39.85
CA PHE A 5 -61.82 4.74 39.08
C PHE A 5 -60.35 5.08 39.32
N LEU A 6 -59.70 4.27 40.16
CA LEU A 6 -58.26 4.17 40.27
C LEU A 6 -57.72 3.58 38.95
N ILE A 7 -56.79 4.28 38.30
CA ILE A 7 -55.88 3.68 37.33
C ILE A 7 -54.55 3.48 38.08
N PRO A 8 -54.06 2.24 38.25
CA PRO A 8 -52.77 2.01 38.88
C PRO A 8 -51.66 2.40 37.89
N LEU A 9 -50.91 3.46 38.21
CA LEU A 9 -49.58 3.66 37.64
C LEU A 9 -48.67 2.55 38.19
N LEU A 10 -48.43 1.51 37.38
CA LEU A 10 -47.29 0.63 37.57
C LEU A 10 -46.04 1.40 37.13
N ALA A 11 -45.41 2.08 38.08
CA ALA A 11 -44.02 2.50 37.95
C ALA A 11 -43.14 1.23 38.01
N GLY A 12 -42.92 0.61 36.85
CA GLY A 12 -41.88 -0.38 36.68
C GLY A 12 -40.52 0.31 36.79
N CYS A 13 -39.98 0.39 38.01
CA CYS A 13 -38.59 0.71 38.25
C CYS A 13 -37.78 -0.51 37.80
N PHE A 14 -37.30 -0.52 36.57
CA PHE A 14 -36.31 -1.49 36.12
C PHE A 14 -34.96 -1.02 36.67
N SER A 15 -34.64 -1.40 37.90
CA SER A 15 -33.29 -1.32 38.42
C SER A 15 -32.52 -2.53 37.90
N GLU A 16 -31.79 -2.37 36.80
CA GLU A 16 -30.61 -3.21 36.55
C GLU A 16 -29.56 -2.80 37.59
N ALA A 17 -29.73 -3.32 38.81
CA ALA A 17 -28.67 -3.34 39.79
C ALA A 17 -27.62 -4.32 39.25
N GLY A 18 -26.47 -3.79 38.82
CA GLY A 18 -25.28 -4.61 38.58
C GLY A 18 -24.98 -5.41 39.84
N SER A 19 -24.96 -6.73 39.71
CA SER A 19 -24.62 -7.63 40.81
C SER A 19 -23.16 -7.43 41.22
N GLU A 20 -22.86 -7.60 42.51
CA GLU A 20 -21.50 -7.52 43.07
C GLU A 20 -20.48 -8.46 42.38
N ASP A 21 -20.95 -9.48 41.65
CA ASP A 21 -20.14 -10.35 40.78
C ASP A 21 -19.54 -9.64 39.55
N ASP A 22 -20.11 -8.52 39.09
CA ASP A 22 -19.62 -7.82 37.90
C ASP A 22 -18.38 -6.93 38.17
N ALA A 23 -18.02 -6.71 39.44
CA ALA A 23 -16.80 -5.98 39.80
C ALA A 23 -15.55 -6.88 39.87
N ALA A 24 -15.72 -8.21 39.85
CA ALA A 24 -14.65 -9.16 40.16
C ALA A 24 -13.68 -9.42 38.98
N PHE A 25 -14.12 -9.30 37.73
CA PHE A 25 -13.29 -9.70 36.58
C PHE A 25 -12.19 -8.68 36.20
N ALA A 26 -12.39 -7.38 36.46
CA ALA A 26 -11.37 -6.36 36.21
C ALA A 26 -10.10 -6.59 37.06
N ALA A 27 -10.24 -7.20 38.23
CA ALA A 27 -9.16 -7.49 39.17
C ALA A 27 -8.34 -8.75 38.79
N GLU A 28 -8.77 -9.54 37.80
CA GLU A 28 -8.12 -10.82 37.42
C GLU A 28 -7.24 -10.73 36.17
N LEU A 29 -7.31 -9.63 35.39
CA LEU A 29 -6.49 -9.47 34.20
C LEU A 29 -5.02 -9.17 34.54
N THR A 30 -4.10 -9.89 33.90
CA THR A 30 -2.66 -9.58 33.97
C THR A 30 -2.37 -8.22 33.34
N ALA A 31 -1.26 -7.58 33.72
CA ALA A 31 -0.85 -6.31 33.12
C ALA A 31 -0.76 -6.36 31.58
N ALA A 32 -0.36 -7.50 31.02
CA ALA A 32 -0.28 -7.69 29.57
C ALA A 32 -1.66 -7.81 28.91
N GLU A 33 -2.62 -8.44 29.57
CA GLU A 33 -4.01 -8.50 29.10
C GLU A 33 -4.69 -7.14 29.20
N SER A 34 -4.52 -6.45 30.33
CA SER A 34 -5.01 -5.09 30.51
C SER A 34 -4.46 -4.16 29.43
N ALA A 35 -3.16 -4.21 29.13
CA ALA A 35 -2.57 -3.41 28.05
C ALA A 35 -3.16 -3.73 26.67
N ARG A 36 -3.47 -5.01 26.37
CA ARG A 36 -4.13 -5.41 25.11
C ARG A 36 -5.55 -4.89 25.01
N VAL A 37 -6.33 -4.98 26.09
CA VAL A 37 -7.68 -4.44 26.16
C VAL A 37 -7.65 -2.92 25.93
N ILE A 38 -6.74 -2.21 26.59
CA ILE A 38 -6.57 -0.77 26.43
C ILE A 38 -6.15 -0.40 25.00
N ALA A 39 -5.19 -1.12 24.40
CA ALA A 39 -4.81 -0.91 23.01
C ALA A 39 -5.97 -1.14 22.04
N LEU A 40 -6.79 -2.17 22.28
CA LEU A 40 -7.97 -2.48 21.49
C LEU A 40 -9.02 -1.37 21.57
N VAL A 41 -9.42 -0.96 22.78
CA VAL A 41 -10.47 0.06 22.94
C VAL A 41 -10.01 1.41 22.43
N ASN A 42 -8.72 1.74 22.42
CA ASN A 42 -8.21 2.98 21.83
C ASN A 42 -7.93 2.87 20.32
N TYR A 43 -8.10 1.71 19.68
CA TYR A 43 -7.84 1.52 18.26
C TYR A 43 -8.96 2.13 17.40
N PRO A 44 -8.69 3.07 16.47
CA PRO A 44 -9.76 3.73 15.72
C PRO A 44 -10.50 2.83 14.74
N GLY A 45 -9.92 1.68 14.36
CA GLY A 45 -10.62 0.66 13.57
C GLY A 45 -11.56 -0.25 14.40
N VAL A 46 -11.75 0.05 15.69
CA VAL A 46 -12.71 -0.58 16.60
C VAL A 46 -13.73 0.49 16.99
N ASP A 47 -14.73 0.69 16.13
CA ASP A 47 -15.82 1.63 16.32
C ASP A 47 -16.97 1.01 17.16
N GLN A 48 -17.98 1.83 17.48
CA GLN A 48 -19.17 1.37 18.22
C GLN A 48 -19.86 0.18 17.53
N ALA A 49 -19.91 0.18 16.20
CA ALA A 49 -20.55 -0.89 15.43
C ALA A 49 -19.81 -2.22 15.61
N LYS A 50 -18.48 -2.21 15.56
CA LYS A 50 -17.63 -3.39 15.76
C LYS A 50 -17.64 -3.87 17.21
N LEU A 51 -17.63 -2.96 18.19
CA LEU A 51 -17.79 -3.30 19.61
C LEU A 51 -19.12 -4.04 19.86
N ARG A 52 -20.20 -3.61 19.21
CA ARG A 52 -21.51 -4.27 19.35
C ARG A 52 -21.59 -5.59 18.57
N ALA A 53 -21.31 -5.54 17.27
CA ALA A 53 -21.60 -6.65 16.36
C ALA A 53 -20.55 -7.76 16.39
N THR A 54 -19.27 -7.42 16.62
CA THR A 54 -18.16 -8.36 16.54
C THR A 54 -17.63 -8.73 17.93
N VAL A 55 -17.44 -7.75 18.82
CA VAL A 55 -17.01 -8.01 20.21
C VAL A 55 -18.18 -8.52 21.07
N GLY A 56 -19.42 -8.19 20.68
CA GLY A 56 -20.63 -8.65 21.37
C GLY A 56 -20.98 -7.86 22.62
N LEU A 57 -20.56 -6.59 22.71
CA LEU A 57 -20.96 -5.69 23.80
C LEU A 57 -22.42 -5.24 23.64
N THR A 58 -23.04 -4.85 24.76
CA THR A 58 -24.37 -4.23 24.73
C THR A 58 -24.29 -2.86 24.04
N THR A 59 -25.41 -2.37 23.50
CA THR A 59 -25.47 -1.04 22.87
C THR A 59 -25.03 0.07 23.84
N ALA A 60 -25.39 -0.06 25.12
CA ALA A 60 -25.04 0.90 26.16
C ALA A 60 -23.53 0.91 26.46
N ALA A 61 -22.91 -0.26 26.65
CA ALA A 61 -21.47 -0.37 26.90
C ALA A 61 -20.65 0.08 25.68
N ALA A 62 -21.02 -0.39 24.47
CA ALA A 62 -20.35 0.01 23.23
C ALA A 62 -20.48 1.52 22.97
N GLY A 63 -21.67 2.10 23.23
CA GLY A 63 -21.92 3.53 23.12
C GLY A 63 -21.11 4.33 24.15
N GLY A 64 -21.08 3.90 25.40
CA GLY A 64 -20.30 4.53 26.47
C GLY A 64 -18.81 4.60 26.13
N ILE A 65 -18.21 3.49 25.70
CA ILE A 65 -16.79 3.45 25.29
C ILE A 65 -16.54 4.38 24.10
N ALA A 66 -17.40 4.35 23.08
CA ALA A 66 -17.23 5.18 21.89
C ALA A 66 -17.35 6.68 22.20
N SER A 67 -18.38 7.08 22.97
CA SER A 67 -18.58 8.47 23.37
C SER A 67 -17.50 8.97 24.33
N TYR A 68 -16.99 8.14 25.23
CA TYR A 68 -15.88 8.52 26.11
C TYR A 68 -14.65 8.90 25.29
N ARG A 69 -14.27 8.06 24.33
CA ARG A 69 -13.11 8.28 23.46
C ARG A 69 -13.26 9.50 22.57
N ALA A 70 -14.45 9.68 21.99
CA ALA A 70 -14.72 10.71 21.00
C ALA A 70 -14.92 12.11 21.60
N GLY A 71 -14.74 12.28 22.92
CA GLY A 71 -14.79 13.59 23.55
C GLY A 71 -16.13 14.31 23.36
N HIS A 72 -16.05 15.64 23.23
CA HIS A 72 -17.21 16.50 23.10
C HIS A 72 -17.77 16.57 21.67
N ASP A 73 -16.93 16.38 20.65
CA ASP A 73 -17.36 16.43 19.26
C ASP A 73 -18.04 15.14 18.78
N GLY A 74 -17.87 14.03 19.52
CA GLY A 74 -18.49 12.75 19.23
C GLY A 74 -17.90 12.09 17.97
N VAL A 75 -16.74 12.55 17.49
CA VAL A 75 -16.01 12.02 16.36
C VAL A 75 -14.71 11.41 16.86
N PHE A 76 -14.43 10.15 16.50
CA PHE A 76 -13.14 9.52 16.82
C PHE A 76 -12.48 8.99 15.52
N PRO A 77 -11.22 9.33 15.22
CA PRO A 77 -10.35 10.18 16.02
C PRO A 77 -10.42 11.68 15.66
N SER A 78 -10.50 12.56 16.67
CA SER A 78 -10.55 14.02 16.61
C SER A 78 -9.57 14.71 17.59
N LEU A 79 -9.63 16.06 17.70
CA LEU A 79 -8.69 16.82 18.53
C LEU A 79 -8.98 16.73 20.03
N ASP A 80 -10.24 16.55 20.40
CA ASP A 80 -10.73 16.48 21.77
C ASP A 80 -10.93 15.03 22.26
N ASP A 81 -10.41 14.05 21.50
CA ASP A 81 -10.36 12.66 21.90
C ASP A 81 -9.72 12.49 23.28
N VAL A 82 -10.32 11.61 24.09
CA VAL A 82 -9.78 11.19 25.39
C VAL A 82 -9.27 9.76 25.27
N GLU A 83 -8.00 9.55 25.60
CA GLU A 83 -7.42 8.21 25.70
C GLU A 83 -7.92 7.53 26.98
N ILE A 84 -8.34 6.27 26.87
CA ILE A 84 -8.59 5.43 28.04
C ILE A 84 -7.24 4.84 28.47
N ASP A 85 -6.65 5.31 29.55
CA ASP A 85 -5.29 4.96 29.97
C ASP A 85 -5.23 3.67 30.79
N THR A 86 -6.29 3.37 31.54
CA THR A 86 -6.29 2.27 32.52
C THR A 86 -7.53 1.40 32.45
N LEU A 87 -7.40 0.15 32.89
CA LEU A 87 -8.54 -0.76 32.98
C LEU A 87 -9.59 -0.25 33.98
N ALA A 88 -9.16 0.41 35.05
CA ALA A 88 -10.07 1.01 36.03
C ALA A 88 -10.88 2.17 35.44
N GLU A 89 -10.27 2.96 34.55
CA GLU A 89 -10.97 4.01 33.80
C GLU A 89 -12.00 3.41 32.83
N LEU A 90 -11.63 2.34 32.11
CA LEU A 90 -12.54 1.62 31.23
C LEU A 90 -13.74 1.04 31.98
N ASP A 91 -13.50 0.43 33.14
CA ASP A 91 -14.52 -0.15 34.02
C ASP A 91 -15.43 0.92 34.66
N ALA A 92 -14.93 2.14 34.85
CA ALA A 92 -15.72 3.25 35.36
C ALA A 92 -16.72 3.82 34.33
N ILE A 93 -16.60 3.45 33.04
CA ILE A 93 -17.54 3.90 32.00
C ILE A 93 -18.90 3.22 32.25
N PRO A 94 -20.02 3.98 32.29
CA PRO A 94 -21.33 3.41 32.52
C PRO A 94 -21.62 2.21 31.62
N TYR A 95 -22.16 1.14 32.21
CA TYR A 95 -22.49 -0.14 31.57
C TYR A 95 -21.30 -0.99 31.11
N VAL A 96 -20.06 -0.55 31.35
CA VAL A 96 -18.87 -1.41 31.23
C VAL A 96 -18.65 -2.07 32.59
N GLY A 97 -18.73 -3.40 32.63
CA GLY A 97 -18.45 -4.19 33.84
C GLY A 97 -17.77 -5.52 33.45
N ALA A 98 -17.64 -6.46 34.40
CA ALA A 98 -16.92 -7.73 34.20
C ALA A 98 -17.23 -8.44 32.88
N THR A 99 -18.52 -8.60 32.57
CA THR A 99 -18.94 -9.28 31.33
C THR A 99 -18.44 -8.57 30.07
N ALA A 100 -18.42 -7.24 30.06
CA ALA A 100 -17.89 -6.46 28.95
C ALA A 100 -16.36 -6.58 28.85
N LEU A 101 -15.66 -6.50 29.98
CA LEU A 101 -14.20 -6.66 30.05
C LEU A 101 -13.74 -8.06 29.62
N ALA A 102 -14.48 -9.11 29.98
CA ALA A 102 -14.20 -10.48 29.54
C ALA A 102 -14.30 -10.66 28.02
N LYS A 103 -15.35 -10.08 27.41
CA LYS A 103 -15.52 -10.07 25.95
C LYS A 103 -14.42 -9.28 25.25
N LEU A 104 -14.05 -8.11 25.79
CA LEU A 104 -12.95 -7.31 25.28
C LEU A 104 -11.61 -8.04 25.37
N ASN A 105 -11.28 -8.67 26.51
CA ASN A 105 -10.05 -9.45 26.65
C ASN A 105 -10.01 -10.62 25.66
N THR A 106 -11.09 -11.39 25.55
CA THR A 106 -11.20 -12.51 24.61
C THR A 106 -10.96 -12.05 23.17
N TYR A 107 -11.63 -10.97 22.75
CA TYR A 107 -11.44 -10.41 21.41
C TYR A 107 -10.02 -9.88 21.20
N ALA A 108 -9.44 -9.17 22.18
CA ALA A 108 -8.10 -8.61 22.12
C ALA A 108 -7.00 -9.67 22.04
N GLN A 109 -7.21 -10.85 22.63
CA GLN A 109 -6.28 -11.98 22.52
C GLN A 109 -6.28 -12.59 21.11
N ALA A 110 -7.46 -12.72 20.50
CA ALA A 110 -7.61 -13.25 19.14
C ALA A 110 -7.24 -12.22 18.05
N ASN A 111 -7.40 -10.92 18.34
CA ASN A 111 -7.21 -9.82 17.40
C ASN A 111 -6.40 -8.69 18.06
N PRO A 112 -5.10 -8.90 18.33
CA PRO A 112 -4.30 -7.91 19.04
C PRO A 112 -4.19 -6.63 18.22
N ALA A 113 -4.65 -5.52 18.78
CA ALA A 113 -4.31 -4.19 18.27
C ALA A 113 -2.80 -3.97 18.41
N PRO A 114 -2.17 -3.15 17.55
CA PRO A 114 -0.76 -2.84 17.70
C PRO A 114 -0.47 -2.28 19.10
N ALA A 115 0.65 -2.70 19.69
CA ALA A 115 1.06 -2.24 21.00
C ALA A 115 1.65 -0.83 20.93
N ALA A 116 1.48 -0.06 22.01
CA ALA A 116 2.16 1.22 22.18
C ALA A 116 3.69 1.02 22.15
N GLN A 117 4.40 1.98 21.58
CA GLN A 117 5.86 1.92 21.44
C GLN A 117 6.49 3.29 21.68
N SER A 118 7.72 3.31 22.21
CA SER A 118 8.49 4.53 22.41
C SER A 118 9.71 4.53 21.51
N VAL A 119 9.86 5.58 20.70
CA VAL A 119 10.99 5.74 19.76
C VAL A 119 11.55 7.15 19.96
N GLU A 120 12.86 7.28 20.17
CA GLU A 120 13.53 8.57 20.46
C GLU A 120 12.87 9.38 21.59
N GLY A 121 12.43 8.69 22.65
CA GLY A 121 11.76 9.32 23.80
C GLY A 121 10.31 9.76 23.55
N VAL A 122 9.76 9.53 22.35
CA VAL A 122 8.37 9.84 22.00
C VAL A 122 7.52 8.58 22.11
N ARG A 123 6.52 8.60 23.00
CA ARG A 123 5.55 7.50 23.15
C ARG A 123 4.46 7.58 22.07
N PHE A 124 4.21 6.50 21.36
CA PHE A 124 3.12 6.34 20.42
C PHE A 124 2.14 5.31 20.94
N LEU A 125 0.84 5.55 20.78
CA LEU A 125 -0.13 4.46 20.79
C LEU A 125 0.12 3.56 19.60
N GLY A 126 -0.23 2.28 19.69
CA GLY A 126 0.10 1.36 18.61
C GLY A 126 -0.54 1.75 17.28
N TRP A 127 -1.78 2.23 17.29
CA TRP A 127 -2.43 2.75 16.08
C TRP A 127 -1.74 4.00 15.54
N GLN A 128 -1.21 4.87 16.40
CA GLN A 128 -0.46 6.06 15.99
C GLN A 128 0.85 5.67 15.30
N ALA A 129 1.52 4.64 15.82
CA ALA A 129 2.74 4.15 15.21
C ALA A 129 2.46 3.49 13.84
N GLU A 130 1.42 2.65 13.77
CA GLU A 130 0.97 2.03 12.52
C GLU A 130 0.64 3.09 11.45
N ILE A 131 -0.17 4.10 11.82
CA ILE A 131 -0.58 5.11 10.86
C ILE A 131 0.54 6.07 10.46
N VAL A 132 1.52 6.30 11.35
CA VAL A 132 2.72 7.07 11.00
C VAL A 132 3.55 6.31 9.98
N VAL A 133 3.75 5.00 10.15
CA VAL A 133 4.42 4.16 9.14
C VAL A 133 3.69 4.20 7.81
N TRP A 134 2.35 4.10 7.81
CA TRP A 134 1.55 4.28 6.60
C TRP A 134 1.79 5.65 5.97
N GLY A 135 1.65 6.73 6.75
CA GLY A 135 1.78 8.09 6.27
C GLY A 135 3.16 8.38 5.68
N VAL A 136 4.25 8.00 6.36
CA VAL A 136 5.59 8.20 5.83
C VAL A 136 5.86 7.39 4.56
N ASN A 137 5.11 6.31 4.29
CA ASN A 137 5.23 5.53 3.05
C ASN A 137 4.37 6.10 1.91
N THR A 138 3.22 6.71 2.22
CA THR A 138 2.19 7.04 1.21
C THR A 138 2.05 8.52 0.90
N VAL A 139 2.30 9.43 1.84
CA VAL A 139 2.05 10.85 1.61
C VAL A 139 3.09 11.45 0.66
N PRO A 140 2.72 12.46 -0.17
CA PRO A 140 3.67 13.14 -1.05
C PRO A 140 4.84 13.76 -0.27
N VAL A 141 6.01 13.84 -0.90
CA VAL A 141 7.20 14.47 -0.30
C VAL A 141 6.94 15.90 0.18
N GLY A 142 6.06 16.66 -0.50
CA GLY A 142 5.65 18.00 -0.08
C GLY A 142 4.96 18.04 1.29
N VAL A 143 4.19 17.00 1.63
CA VAL A 143 3.57 16.87 2.96
C VAL A 143 4.65 16.63 4.02
N LEU A 144 5.66 15.79 3.72
CA LEU A 144 6.78 15.56 4.62
C LEU A 144 7.67 16.79 4.78
N ASN A 145 7.95 17.54 3.71
CA ASN A 145 8.73 18.78 3.76
C ASN A 145 8.04 19.90 4.56
N GLY A 146 6.69 19.92 4.57
CA GLY A 146 5.94 20.85 5.41
C GLY A 146 5.92 20.47 6.88
N LEU A 147 6.23 19.20 7.19
CA LEU A 147 6.17 18.64 8.53
C LEU A 147 7.56 18.53 9.20
N LEU A 148 8.60 18.33 8.40
CA LEU A 148 9.94 17.93 8.81
C LEU A 148 11.02 18.82 8.16
N ASP A 149 12.24 18.79 8.69
CA ASP A 149 13.41 19.36 7.99
C ASP A 149 13.55 18.71 6.60
N ASN A 150 13.91 19.50 5.58
CA ASN A 150 14.01 19.01 4.20
C ASN A 150 14.95 17.82 4.04
N ARG A 151 16.02 17.71 4.85
CA ARG A 151 16.95 16.56 4.83
C ARG A 151 16.30 15.33 5.44
N ALA A 152 15.58 15.51 6.55
CA ALA A 152 14.81 14.45 7.19
C ALA A 152 13.74 13.91 6.25
N ALA A 153 12.97 14.79 5.60
CA ALA A 153 11.95 14.41 4.62
C ALA A 153 12.54 13.71 3.40
N ALA A 154 13.65 14.23 2.84
CA ALA A 154 14.34 13.59 1.71
C ALA A 154 14.88 12.20 2.08
N ASN A 155 15.49 12.05 3.26
CA ASN A 155 15.99 10.77 3.73
C ASN A 155 14.85 9.77 3.99
N LEU A 156 13.72 10.23 4.53
CA LEU A 156 12.55 9.37 4.67
C LEU A 156 12.06 8.88 3.31
N VAL A 157 11.92 9.76 2.33
CA VAL A 157 11.47 9.37 0.98
C VAL A 157 12.45 8.41 0.31
N ALA A 158 13.75 8.66 0.43
CA ALA A 158 14.79 7.80 -0.13
C ALA A 158 14.84 6.41 0.52
N ALA A 159 14.49 6.31 1.81
CA ALA A 159 14.49 5.05 2.57
C ALA A 159 13.12 4.34 2.61
N ARG A 160 12.12 4.83 1.85
CA ARG A 160 10.85 4.11 1.68
C ARG A 160 11.09 2.75 0.98
N PRO A 161 10.31 1.71 1.31
CA PRO A 161 9.26 1.67 2.33
C PRO A 161 9.78 1.29 3.72
N PHE A 162 9.13 1.82 4.77
CA PHE A 162 9.39 1.44 6.16
C PHE A 162 8.45 0.33 6.63
N ALA A 163 8.99 -0.68 7.31
CA ALA A 163 8.22 -1.76 7.92
C ALA A 163 7.78 -1.46 9.37
N SER A 164 8.41 -0.50 10.06
CA SER A 164 8.13 -0.21 11.46
C SER A 164 8.48 1.23 11.83
N LEU A 165 7.88 1.74 12.91
CA LEU A 165 8.17 3.08 13.41
C LEU A 165 9.61 3.17 13.95
N THR A 166 10.16 2.08 14.48
CA THR A 166 11.57 2.02 14.86
C THR A 166 12.49 2.24 13.65
N ALA A 167 12.16 1.68 12.48
CA ALA A 167 12.90 1.92 11.25
C ALA A 167 12.78 3.39 10.79
N VAL A 168 11.61 4.01 10.96
CA VAL A 168 11.40 5.44 10.70
C VAL A 168 12.28 6.29 11.63
N GLY A 169 12.34 5.96 12.92
CA GLY A 169 13.17 6.67 13.90
C GLY A 169 14.67 6.52 13.68
N ALA A 170 15.12 5.44 13.05
CA ALA A 170 16.53 5.20 12.75
C ALA A 170 17.06 6.04 11.57
N VAL A 171 16.17 6.69 10.80
CA VAL A 171 16.57 7.50 9.63
C VAL A 171 17.35 8.73 10.09
N PRO A 172 18.49 9.06 9.43
CA PRO A 172 19.25 10.24 9.79
C PRO A 172 18.40 11.50 9.77
N TRP A 173 18.56 12.33 10.81
CA TRP A 173 17.81 13.57 11.06
C TRP A 173 16.36 13.37 11.55
N ILE A 174 15.95 12.12 11.81
CA ILE A 174 14.70 11.82 12.53
C ILE A 174 14.99 11.67 14.02
N GLY A 175 14.77 12.75 14.76
CA GLY A 175 14.81 12.75 16.23
C GLY A 175 13.42 12.88 16.86
N GLY A 176 13.36 12.99 18.19
CA GLY A 176 12.09 13.08 18.94
C GLY A 176 11.15 14.20 18.47
N ASN A 177 11.67 15.36 18.03
CA ASN A 177 10.81 16.43 17.49
C ASN A 177 10.13 16.02 16.18
N ALA A 178 10.84 15.38 15.26
CA ALA A 178 10.30 14.89 14.00
C ALA A 178 9.23 13.83 14.24
N LEU A 179 9.51 12.88 15.14
CA LEU A 179 8.57 11.83 15.54
C LEU A 179 7.34 12.41 16.25
N SER A 180 7.50 13.40 17.12
CA SER A 180 6.36 14.07 17.76
C SER A 180 5.50 14.83 16.74
N SER A 181 6.10 15.47 15.74
CA SER A 181 5.37 16.10 14.63
C SER A 181 4.59 15.07 13.82
N MET A 182 5.20 13.94 13.46
CA MET A 182 4.53 12.84 12.76
C MET A 182 3.40 12.22 13.58
N ARG A 183 3.61 11.99 14.88
CA ARG A 183 2.55 11.56 15.81
C ARG A 183 1.37 12.52 15.81
N GLY A 184 1.64 13.83 15.77
CA GLY A 184 0.60 14.86 15.65
C GLY A 184 -0.26 14.74 14.39
N GLN A 185 0.26 14.12 13.32
CA GLN A 185 -0.48 13.84 12.09
C GLN A 185 -1.27 12.53 12.12
N ALA A 186 -1.15 11.72 13.16
CA ALA A 186 -1.73 10.38 13.20
C ALA A 186 -3.23 10.38 12.88
N ARG A 187 -3.99 11.35 13.39
CA ARG A 187 -5.43 11.51 13.11
C ARG A 187 -5.70 11.90 11.67
N THR A 188 -4.99 12.90 11.16
CA THR A 188 -5.12 13.37 9.77
C THR A 188 -4.82 12.24 8.80
N TRP A 189 -3.73 11.50 9.03
CA TRP A 189 -3.35 10.36 8.21
C TRP A 189 -4.30 9.18 8.39
N TRP A 190 -4.84 8.97 9.59
CA TRP A 190 -5.87 7.95 9.83
C TRP A 190 -7.11 8.26 9.01
N ASN A 191 -7.63 9.49 9.14
CA ASN A 191 -8.79 9.94 8.38
C ASN A 191 -8.50 9.92 6.88
N ALA A 192 -7.29 10.25 6.41
CA ALA A 192 -6.92 10.08 5.01
C ALA A 192 -6.93 8.60 4.57
N ARG A 193 -6.49 7.68 5.44
CA ARG A 193 -6.48 6.23 5.19
C ARG A 193 -7.87 5.60 5.24
N ILE A 194 -8.76 6.02 6.14
CA ILE A 194 -10.11 5.46 6.24
C ILE A 194 -11.13 6.20 5.36
N SER A 195 -10.86 7.48 5.08
CA SER A 195 -11.48 8.23 3.98
C SER A 195 -10.90 7.82 2.63
N THR A 196 -10.15 6.70 2.54
CA THR A 196 -10.11 5.90 1.31
C THR A 196 -11.37 5.04 1.18
N THR A 197 -12.56 5.64 1.30
CA THR A 197 -13.40 5.58 0.10
C THR A 197 -12.58 6.34 -0.92
N PRO A 198 -12.13 5.79 -2.06
CA PRO A 198 -11.50 6.64 -3.07
C PRO A 198 -12.41 7.86 -3.17
N ALA A 199 -11.91 9.06 -2.87
CA ALA A 199 -12.73 10.26 -2.98
C ALA A 199 -13.32 10.15 -4.37
N SER A 200 -14.65 10.00 -4.47
CA SER A 200 -15.30 9.55 -5.70
C SER A 200 -14.62 10.30 -6.82
N LEU A 201 -13.91 9.57 -7.68
CA LEU A 201 -13.19 10.21 -8.77
C LEU A 201 -14.21 10.83 -9.74
N ALA A 202 -15.44 10.28 -9.73
CA ALA A 202 -16.65 10.80 -10.31
C ALA A 202 -17.06 12.14 -9.71
N GLY A 203 -17.71 12.92 -10.54
CA GLY A 203 -18.14 14.26 -10.21
C GLY A 203 -18.22 15.11 -11.47
N THR A 204 -18.74 16.33 -11.32
CA THR A 204 -18.79 17.29 -12.41
C THR A 204 -17.71 18.35 -12.22
N PHE A 205 -16.77 18.41 -13.16
CA PHE A 205 -15.61 19.31 -13.12
C PHE A 205 -15.60 20.18 -14.38
N ASP A 206 -15.57 21.49 -14.21
CA ASP A 206 -15.73 22.47 -15.30
C ASP A 206 -16.92 22.19 -16.23
N GLY A 207 -18.02 21.66 -15.68
CA GLY A 207 -19.23 21.30 -16.42
C GLY A 207 -19.17 19.97 -17.18
N VAL A 208 -18.17 19.11 -16.91
CA VAL A 208 -18.04 17.76 -17.49
C VAL A 208 -18.19 16.72 -16.38
N THR A 209 -19.16 15.82 -16.51
CA THR A 209 -19.43 14.77 -15.52
C THR A 209 -18.61 13.52 -15.83
N PHE A 210 -17.88 13.02 -14.85
CA PHE A 210 -17.19 11.73 -14.90
C PHE A 210 -17.92 10.74 -13.99
N ASP A 211 -18.03 9.47 -14.40
CA ASP A 211 -18.30 8.34 -13.50
C ASP A 211 -16.98 7.77 -12.93
N GLU A 212 -17.05 6.84 -11.97
CA GLU A 212 -15.83 6.34 -11.29
C GLU A 212 -14.83 5.75 -12.27
N THR A 213 -15.30 4.94 -13.21
CA THR A 213 -14.44 4.22 -14.15
C THR A 213 -13.74 5.18 -15.09
N THR A 214 -14.48 6.14 -15.65
CA THR A 214 -13.96 7.17 -16.53
C THR A 214 -13.01 8.10 -15.80
N ALA A 215 -13.31 8.44 -14.54
CA ALA A 215 -12.45 9.26 -13.72
C ALA A 215 -11.14 8.56 -13.34
N ALA A 216 -11.18 7.28 -12.96
CA ALA A 216 -9.97 6.50 -12.69
C ALA A 216 -9.06 6.44 -13.92
N LYS A 217 -9.63 6.18 -15.11
CA LYS A 217 -8.88 6.17 -16.36
C LYS A 217 -8.35 7.57 -16.74
N ALA A 218 -9.11 8.62 -16.49
CA ALA A 218 -8.66 10.00 -16.70
C ALA A 218 -7.48 10.39 -15.79
N LEU A 219 -7.47 9.91 -14.54
CA LEU A 219 -6.37 10.13 -13.59
C LEU A 219 -5.09 9.38 -14.02
N GLU A 220 -5.23 8.15 -14.52
CA GLU A 220 -4.14 7.40 -15.14
C GLU A 220 -3.55 8.16 -16.34
N ILE A 221 -4.41 8.62 -17.27
CA ILE A 221 -3.98 9.42 -18.43
C ILE A 221 -3.21 10.67 -17.98
N ALA A 222 -3.78 11.40 -17.01
CA ALA A 222 -3.23 12.64 -16.52
C ALA A 222 -1.88 12.47 -15.81
N ASN A 223 -1.58 11.30 -15.24
CA ASN A 223 -0.30 11.00 -14.59
C ASN A 223 0.73 10.33 -15.51
N ALA A 224 0.30 9.53 -16.48
CA ALA A 224 1.18 8.68 -17.27
C ALA A 224 1.48 9.21 -18.69
N ARG A 225 0.53 9.89 -19.36
CA ARG A 225 0.69 10.25 -20.78
C ARG A 225 1.56 11.45 -21.03
N THR A 226 2.36 11.47 -22.08
CA THR A 226 3.06 12.68 -22.51
C THR A 226 2.07 13.73 -23.02
N ARG A 227 2.50 15.00 -23.06
CA ARG A 227 1.70 16.09 -23.64
C ARG A 227 1.22 15.74 -25.06
N THR A 228 2.11 15.18 -25.88
CA THR A 228 1.82 14.80 -27.27
C THR A 228 0.72 13.75 -27.34
N GLU A 229 0.79 12.71 -26.50
CA GLU A 229 -0.23 11.66 -26.44
C GLU A 229 -1.58 12.20 -25.96
N MET A 230 -1.59 13.08 -24.95
CA MET A 230 -2.83 13.71 -24.49
C MET A 230 -3.49 14.55 -25.58
N VAL A 231 -2.71 15.34 -26.32
CA VAL A 231 -3.22 16.14 -27.45
C VAL A 231 -3.74 15.25 -28.58
N ALA A 232 -3.05 14.16 -28.90
CA ALA A 232 -3.50 13.18 -29.87
C ALA A 232 -4.83 12.51 -29.46
N GLY A 233 -5.02 12.29 -28.15
CA GLY A 233 -6.28 11.82 -27.56
C GLY A 233 -7.39 12.87 -27.49
N GLY A 234 -7.15 14.10 -27.99
CA GLY A 234 -8.16 15.17 -28.04
C GLY A 234 -8.17 16.11 -26.84
N VAL A 235 -7.19 16.03 -25.93
CA VAL A 235 -7.03 17.01 -24.83
C VAL A 235 -6.47 18.33 -25.39
N ASN A 236 -7.03 19.46 -24.97
CA ASN A 236 -6.55 20.79 -25.38
C ASN A 236 -5.03 20.95 -25.13
N SER A 237 -4.29 21.51 -26.09
CA SER A 237 -2.82 21.55 -26.06
C SER A 237 -2.19 22.40 -24.96
N ASN A 238 -2.87 23.46 -24.52
CA ASN A 238 -2.43 24.28 -23.39
C ASN A 238 -2.78 23.57 -22.08
N GLY A 239 -3.97 22.97 -22.00
CA GLY A 239 -4.38 22.14 -20.87
C GLY A 239 -3.50 20.91 -20.67
N ALA A 240 -3.12 20.21 -21.74
CA ALA A 240 -2.23 19.06 -21.67
C ALA A 240 -0.82 19.44 -21.16
N SER A 241 -0.28 20.58 -21.58
CA SER A 241 0.97 21.11 -21.01
C SER A 241 0.83 21.40 -19.51
N ALA A 242 -0.28 22.02 -19.12
CA ALA A 242 -0.55 22.37 -17.73
C ALA A 242 -0.68 21.11 -16.85
N ILE A 243 -1.36 20.06 -17.35
CA ILE A 243 -1.51 18.78 -16.65
C ILE A 243 -0.16 18.08 -16.47
N VAL A 244 0.64 17.96 -17.53
CA VAL A 244 1.96 17.30 -17.43
C VAL A 244 2.89 18.04 -16.47
N GLY A 245 2.87 19.37 -16.48
CA GLY A 245 3.74 20.21 -15.65
C GLY A 245 3.39 20.24 -14.16
N ASN A 246 2.22 19.75 -13.76
CA ASN A 246 1.72 19.83 -12.38
C ASN A 246 1.46 18.45 -11.74
N ARG A 247 2.06 17.39 -12.29
CA ARG A 247 2.02 16.03 -11.74
C ARG A 247 2.72 15.89 -10.38
N PRO A 248 2.37 14.88 -9.57
CA PRO A 248 1.31 13.89 -9.78
C PRO A 248 -0.05 14.31 -9.21
N TYR A 249 -1.12 13.70 -9.71
CA TYR A 249 -2.49 13.89 -9.25
C TYR A 249 -3.02 12.68 -8.52
N THR A 250 -3.82 12.94 -7.49
CA THR A 250 -4.58 11.92 -6.75
C THR A 250 -6.09 12.01 -6.97
N THR A 251 -6.60 13.10 -7.58
CA THR A 251 -8.04 13.31 -7.84
C THR A 251 -8.29 14.08 -9.16
N ILE A 252 -9.49 13.94 -9.74
CA ILE A 252 -9.91 14.74 -10.92
C ILE A 252 -10.09 16.22 -10.56
N ALA A 253 -10.54 16.52 -9.34
CA ALA A 253 -10.64 17.88 -8.84
C ALA A 253 -9.29 18.62 -8.86
N ALA A 254 -8.20 17.91 -8.52
CA ALA A 254 -6.85 18.49 -8.56
C ALA A 254 -6.38 18.81 -9.98
N ILE A 255 -6.84 18.05 -10.98
CA ILE A 255 -6.57 18.32 -12.41
C ILE A 255 -7.34 19.57 -12.86
N ALA A 256 -8.64 19.64 -12.53
CA ALA A 256 -9.50 20.77 -12.90
C ALA A 256 -9.05 22.10 -12.27
N ALA A 257 -8.43 22.05 -11.08
CA ALA A 257 -7.92 23.24 -10.38
C ALA A 257 -6.64 23.85 -10.99
N VAL A 258 -6.00 23.18 -11.96
CA VAL A 258 -4.74 23.66 -12.57
C VAL A 258 -5.01 24.86 -13.49
N SER A 259 -4.22 25.93 -13.33
CA SER A 259 -4.31 27.09 -14.22
C SER A 259 -4.04 26.70 -15.67
N GLY A 260 -5.01 26.97 -16.57
CA GLY A 260 -4.97 26.54 -17.97
C GLY A 260 -5.72 25.24 -18.26
N VAL A 261 -6.26 24.57 -17.23
CA VAL A 261 -7.27 23.52 -17.36
C VAL A 261 -8.65 24.16 -17.21
N GLY A 262 -9.58 23.77 -18.07
CA GLY A 262 -10.96 24.25 -18.07
C GLY A 262 -11.84 23.31 -18.88
N THR A 263 -13.10 23.67 -19.14
CA THR A 263 -14.12 22.79 -19.74
C THR A 263 -13.65 22.04 -20.99
N SER A 264 -12.90 22.69 -21.89
CA SER A 264 -12.40 22.06 -23.12
C SER A 264 -11.35 20.97 -22.84
N THR A 265 -10.43 21.22 -21.90
CA THR A 265 -9.43 20.25 -21.43
C THR A 265 -10.10 19.09 -20.71
N MET A 266 -11.04 19.38 -19.80
CA MET A 266 -11.76 18.34 -19.04
C MET A 266 -12.64 17.47 -19.95
N ARG A 267 -13.30 18.06 -20.95
CA ARG A 267 -14.08 17.30 -21.95
C ARG A 267 -13.17 16.43 -22.80
N GLY A 268 -12.04 16.95 -23.25
CA GLY A 268 -11.05 16.16 -24.00
C GLY A 268 -10.51 15.00 -23.18
N LEU A 269 -10.22 15.21 -21.90
CA LEU A 269 -9.75 14.17 -20.99
C LEU A 269 -10.81 13.10 -20.73
N HIS A 270 -12.07 13.51 -20.52
CA HIS A 270 -13.20 12.59 -20.40
C HIS A 270 -13.38 11.76 -21.67
N THR A 271 -13.48 12.41 -22.83
CA THR A 271 -13.66 11.72 -24.12
C THR A 271 -12.51 10.77 -24.40
N TYR A 272 -11.26 11.14 -24.06
CA TYR A 272 -10.12 10.25 -24.22
C TYR A 272 -10.21 9.04 -23.27
N ALA A 273 -10.54 9.25 -22.00
CA ALA A 273 -10.75 8.19 -21.03
C ALA A 273 -11.88 7.24 -21.45
N THR A 274 -13.05 7.77 -21.82
CA THR A 274 -14.17 6.98 -22.31
C THR A 274 -13.80 6.24 -23.59
N ALA A 275 -13.09 6.86 -24.53
CA ALA A 275 -12.66 6.20 -25.76
C ALA A 275 -11.70 5.03 -25.50
N LEU A 276 -10.82 5.14 -24.49
CA LEU A 276 -9.97 4.02 -24.07
C LEU A 276 -10.76 2.93 -23.33
N LEU A 277 -11.86 3.27 -22.68
CA LEU A 277 -12.75 2.32 -21.99
C LEU A 277 -13.76 1.66 -22.95
N SER A 278 -14.19 2.37 -23.99
CA SER A 278 -15.14 1.91 -25.01
C SER A 278 -14.44 1.35 -26.25
N GLY A 279 -13.13 1.57 -26.38
CA GLY A 279 -12.31 0.97 -27.40
C GLY A 279 -12.22 -0.53 -27.12
N GLY A 280 -12.88 -1.32 -27.96
CA GLY A 280 -12.96 -2.78 -27.80
C GLY A 280 -11.59 -3.40 -27.53
N SER A 281 -11.61 -4.51 -26.81
CA SER A 281 -10.39 -5.27 -26.53
C SER A 281 -9.63 -5.53 -27.83
N ILE A 282 -8.36 -5.17 -27.86
CA ILE A 282 -7.48 -5.40 -28.99
C ILE A 282 -7.39 -6.93 -29.15
N ALA A 283 -7.79 -7.43 -30.31
CA ALA A 283 -7.75 -8.86 -30.59
C ALA A 283 -6.32 -9.40 -30.43
N ASP A 284 -6.19 -10.70 -30.25
CA ASP A 284 -4.88 -11.34 -30.17
C ASP A 284 -4.07 -11.05 -31.44
N ASP A 285 -2.75 -10.93 -31.25
CA ASP A 285 -1.79 -10.60 -32.31
C ASP A 285 -2.06 -9.26 -33.01
N GLN A 286 -2.78 -8.34 -32.35
CA GLN A 286 -2.89 -6.94 -32.78
C GLN A 286 -1.99 -6.03 -31.93
N PRO A 287 -1.50 -4.92 -32.51
CA PRO A 287 -0.60 -4.02 -31.79
C PRO A 287 -1.32 -3.32 -30.64
N CYS A 288 -0.62 -3.18 -29.53
CA CYS A 288 -1.08 -2.52 -28.31
C CYS A 288 -0.01 -1.58 -27.77
N THR A 289 -0.38 -0.76 -26.79
CA THR A 289 0.58 0.08 -26.05
C THR A 289 0.60 -0.36 -24.59
N SER A 290 1.46 0.22 -23.76
CA SER A 290 1.50 -0.01 -22.30
C SER A 290 0.19 0.23 -21.56
N HIS A 291 -0.81 0.82 -22.23
CA HIS A 291 -2.13 1.06 -21.67
C HIS A 291 -3.25 0.47 -22.55
N GLY A 292 -2.90 -0.32 -23.57
CA GLY A 292 -3.87 -1.03 -24.42
C GLY A 292 -4.43 -2.26 -23.70
N VAL A 293 -5.73 -2.53 -23.86
CA VAL A 293 -6.39 -3.69 -23.23
C VAL A 293 -6.53 -4.79 -24.28
N CYS A 294 -5.86 -5.92 -24.07
CA CYS A 294 -5.88 -7.08 -24.96
C CYS A 294 -7.05 -8.02 -24.64
N ALA A 295 -7.62 -8.66 -25.66
CA ALA A 295 -8.83 -9.48 -25.55
C ALA A 295 -8.65 -10.75 -24.72
N SER A 296 -7.52 -11.45 -24.88
CA SER A 296 -7.25 -12.70 -24.16
C SER A 296 -6.06 -12.64 -23.20
N GLY A 297 -5.43 -11.47 -23.00
CA GLY A 297 -4.25 -11.39 -22.14
C GLY A 297 -3.59 -10.02 -22.05
N LEU A 298 -2.28 -9.97 -22.31
CA LEU A 298 -1.42 -8.83 -21.99
C LEU A 298 -0.70 -8.27 -23.21
N CYS A 299 -0.26 -7.01 -23.09
CA CYS A 299 0.53 -6.35 -24.12
C CYS A 299 2.01 -6.70 -23.96
N SER A 300 2.54 -7.55 -24.85
CA SER A 300 3.93 -8.05 -24.83
C SER A 300 4.81 -7.24 -25.79
N GLY A 301 6.12 -7.20 -25.59
CA GLY A 301 7.10 -6.47 -26.40
C GLY A 301 7.36 -5.03 -25.94
N LEU A 302 6.76 -4.63 -24.82
CA LEU A 302 6.86 -3.26 -24.28
C LEU A 302 8.20 -2.96 -23.61
N THR A 303 8.99 -3.99 -23.30
CA THR A 303 10.34 -3.79 -22.77
C THR A 303 11.35 -3.29 -23.83
N TYR A 304 10.97 -3.36 -25.11
CA TYR A 304 11.82 -3.01 -26.24
C TYR A 304 11.23 -1.93 -27.16
N SER A 305 9.92 -1.79 -27.16
CA SER A 305 9.19 -0.90 -28.07
C SER A 305 8.08 -0.18 -27.32
N ALA A 306 7.74 1.03 -27.78
CA ALA A 306 6.57 1.76 -27.29
C ALA A 306 5.24 1.11 -27.72
N VAL A 307 5.31 0.19 -28.69
CA VAL A 307 4.20 -0.61 -29.20
C VAL A 307 4.52 -2.08 -28.97
N GLY A 308 3.63 -2.75 -28.25
CA GLY A 308 3.65 -4.20 -28.05
C GLY A 308 2.60 -4.91 -28.91
N TRP A 309 2.42 -6.20 -28.65
CA TRP A 309 1.45 -7.06 -29.30
C TRP A 309 0.61 -7.77 -28.25
N CYS A 310 -0.70 -7.86 -28.52
CA CYS A 310 -1.59 -8.58 -27.64
C CYS A 310 -1.33 -10.08 -27.69
N ARG A 311 -0.96 -10.65 -26.55
CA ARG A 311 -0.72 -12.08 -26.39
C ARG A 311 -1.68 -12.68 -25.39
N ALA A 312 -2.02 -13.95 -25.62
CA ALA A 312 -2.78 -14.73 -24.67
C ALA A 312 -2.00 -14.91 -23.36
N THR A 313 -2.70 -14.96 -22.23
CA THR A 313 -2.08 -15.07 -20.89
C THR A 313 -1.15 -16.28 -20.73
N TRP A 314 -1.42 -17.39 -21.42
CA TRP A 314 -0.57 -18.58 -21.36
C TRP A 314 0.81 -18.39 -22.00
N MET A 315 0.97 -17.37 -22.86
CA MET A 315 2.25 -17.04 -23.49
C MET A 315 3.17 -16.22 -22.57
N ALA A 316 2.79 -16.01 -21.31
CA ALA A 316 3.63 -15.36 -20.32
C ALA A 316 3.72 -16.17 -19.03
N GLY A 317 4.82 -15.99 -18.31
CA GLY A 317 5.05 -16.69 -17.05
C GLY A 317 6.14 -16.04 -16.21
N THR A 318 6.08 -16.31 -14.91
CA THR A 318 7.14 -15.99 -13.94
C THR A 318 7.74 -17.28 -13.41
N PHE A 319 9.05 -17.44 -13.54
CA PHE A 319 9.79 -18.63 -13.12
C PHE A 319 10.81 -18.23 -12.06
N THR A 320 10.81 -18.91 -10.91
CA THR A 320 11.56 -18.43 -9.73
C THR A 320 12.44 -19.53 -9.15
N SER A 321 13.66 -19.17 -8.75
CA SER A 321 14.56 -19.99 -7.92
C SER A 321 14.90 -19.21 -6.65
N THR A 322 14.63 -19.79 -5.49
CA THR A 322 14.85 -19.17 -4.16
C THR A 322 15.86 -19.93 -3.33
N THR A 323 16.84 -20.57 -3.97
CA THR A 323 17.86 -21.34 -3.25
C THR A 323 19.02 -20.43 -2.92
N ASP A 324 19.28 -20.24 -1.62
CA ASP A 324 20.45 -19.53 -1.12
C ASP A 324 21.73 -20.19 -1.64
N ALA A 325 22.56 -19.44 -2.35
CA ALA A 325 23.85 -19.89 -2.86
C ALA A 325 24.95 -18.89 -2.53
N ALA A 326 26.02 -19.38 -1.89
CA ALA A 326 27.16 -18.57 -1.51
C ALA A 326 27.93 -18.11 -2.76
N ILE A 327 28.19 -16.81 -2.86
CA ILE A 327 29.05 -16.19 -3.87
C ILE A 327 30.45 -16.08 -3.25
N PRO A 328 31.44 -16.86 -3.71
CA PRO A 328 32.79 -16.84 -3.13
C PRO A 328 33.56 -15.57 -3.53
N ASP A 329 34.26 -14.99 -2.56
CA ASP A 329 35.15 -13.81 -2.73
C ASP A 329 36.26 -14.07 -3.76
N ALA A 330 36.53 -13.09 -4.62
CA ALA A 330 37.56 -13.13 -5.67
C ALA A 330 37.61 -14.44 -6.48
N SER A 331 36.45 -15.04 -6.72
CA SER A 331 36.30 -16.27 -7.50
C SER A 331 35.70 -15.96 -8.86
N PRO A 332 36.53 -15.83 -9.93
CA PRO A 332 36.03 -15.60 -11.28
C PRO A 332 35.20 -16.78 -11.83
N ASN A 333 35.33 -17.97 -11.22
CA ASN A 333 34.47 -19.11 -11.57
C ASN A 333 33.05 -18.97 -10.96
N GLY A 334 32.89 -18.18 -9.89
CA GLY A 334 31.60 -17.84 -9.31
C GLY A 334 30.70 -19.04 -8.95
N ILE A 335 29.40 -18.83 -9.11
CA ILE A 335 28.33 -19.83 -8.99
C ILE A 335 27.43 -19.80 -10.21
N SER A 336 26.74 -20.93 -10.45
CA SER A 336 25.68 -21.03 -11.45
C SER A 336 24.41 -21.55 -10.82
N GLN A 337 23.28 -20.95 -11.18
CA GLN A 337 21.94 -21.40 -10.85
C GLN A 337 21.13 -21.60 -12.12
N THR A 338 20.30 -22.64 -12.16
CA THR A 338 19.50 -22.97 -13.34
C THR A 338 18.01 -22.88 -13.07
N LEU A 339 17.25 -22.43 -14.07
CA LEU A 339 15.79 -22.42 -14.09
C LEU A 339 15.29 -23.09 -15.37
N VAL A 340 14.33 -24.01 -15.23
CA VAL A 340 13.66 -24.64 -16.37
C VAL A 340 12.40 -23.86 -16.70
N VAL A 341 12.35 -23.31 -17.91
CA VAL A 341 11.19 -22.61 -18.47
C VAL A 341 10.45 -23.55 -19.41
N SER A 342 9.14 -23.69 -19.21
CA SER A 342 8.26 -24.53 -20.02
C SER A 342 6.85 -23.96 -20.08
N GLY A 343 6.09 -24.30 -21.12
CA GLY A 343 4.67 -23.92 -21.24
C GLY A 343 4.43 -22.57 -21.91
N LEU A 344 5.49 -21.91 -22.40
CA LEU A 344 5.41 -20.71 -23.22
C LEU A 344 5.33 -21.07 -24.72
N ALA A 345 5.14 -20.06 -25.58
CA ALA A 345 5.16 -20.23 -27.04
C ALA A 345 6.58 -20.57 -27.57
N THR A 346 6.99 -20.15 -28.76
CA THR A 346 8.29 -20.58 -29.31
C THR A 346 9.44 -19.69 -28.89
N VAL A 347 9.34 -18.37 -29.07
CA VAL A 347 10.46 -17.43 -28.89
C VAL A 347 10.14 -16.31 -27.90
N PRO A 348 11.12 -15.69 -27.23
CA PRO A 348 10.85 -14.70 -26.19
C PRO A 348 10.47 -13.34 -26.80
N GLU A 349 9.53 -12.65 -26.15
CA GLU A 349 9.06 -11.33 -26.56
C GLU A 349 9.37 -10.24 -25.53
N ASP A 350 9.33 -10.53 -24.24
CA ASP A 350 9.89 -9.71 -23.16
C ASP A 350 10.69 -10.59 -22.21
N LEU A 351 11.74 -10.02 -21.62
CA LEU A 351 12.48 -10.63 -20.54
C LEU A 351 12.83 -9.59 -19.47
N ILE A 352 12.40 -9.87 -18.25
CA ILE A 352 12.84 -9.17 -17.04
C ILE A 352 13.44 -10.19 -16.08
N VAL A 353 14.60 -9.86 -15.53
CA VAL A 353 15.25 -10.63 -14.47
C VAL A 353 15.04 -9.89 -13.16
N ASN A 354 14.50 -10.56 -12.16
CA ASN A 354 14.52 -10.07 -10.80
C ASN A 354 15.63 -10.78 -10.02
N LEU A 355 16.48 -10.03 -9.34
CA LEU A 355 17.58 -10.57 -8.52
C LEU A 355 17.37 -10.18 -7.06
N ASP A 356 17.74 -11.09 -6.16
CA ASP A 356 17.92 -10.85 -4.74
C ASP A 356 19.30 -11.35 -4.31
N ILE A 357 20.24 -10.42 -4.17
CA ILE A 357 21.65 -10.64 -3.87
C ILE A 357 22.06 -9.83 -2.64
N ASP A 358 22.48 -10.53 -1.60
CA ASP A 358 23.17 -9.93 -0.45
C ASP A 358 24.67 -9.96 -0.69
N HIS A 359 25.23 -8.83 -1.14
CA HIS A 359 26.68 -8.64 -1.31
C HIS A 359 27.10 -7.26 -0.80
N PRO A 360 28.17 -7.15 0.04
CA PRO A 360 28.65 -5.87 0.54
C PRO A 360 29.13 -4.91 -0.56
N ARG A 361 29.68 -5.45 -1.65
CA ARG A 361 30.21 -4.69 -2.79
C ARG A 361 29.65 -5.21 -4.10
N LYS A 362 28.47 -4.73 -4.48
CA LYS A 362 27.74 -5.22 -5.67
C LYS A 362 28.42 -4.83 -6.99
N THR A 363 29.21 -3.76 -6.96
CA THR A 363 30.07 -3.32 -8.07
C THR A 363 31.18 -4.30 -8.43
N ASP A 364 31.48 -5.24 -7.52
CA ASP A 364 32.54 -6.23 -7.71
C ASP A 364 32.01 -7.48 -8.45
N LEU A 365 30.67 -7.57 -8.61
CA LEU A 365 30.00 -8.71 -9.20
C LEU A 365 29.92 -8.62 -10.72
N TYR A 366 30.19 -9.76 -11.36
CA TYR A 366 29.91 -10.03 -12.76
C TYR A 366 28.76 -11.05 -12.84
N ILE A 367 27.65 -10.61 -13.41
CA ILE A 367 26.41 -11.40 -13.49
C ILE A 367 26.07 -11.63 -14.96
N VAL A 368 26.02 -12.89 -15.38
CA VAL A 368 25.69 -13.29 -16.76
C VAL A 368 24.46 -14.16 -16.75
N LEU A 369 23.49 -13.84 -17.58
CA LEU A 369 22.36 -14.71 -17.90
C LEU A 369 22.61 -15.41 -19.22
N THR A 370 22.58 -16.73 -19.22
CA THR A 370 22.69 -17.58 -20.40
C THR A 370 21.33 -18.16 -20.76
N GLN A 371 20.90 -17.93 -22.01
CA GLN A 371 19.67 -18.44 -22.60
C GLN A 371 19.77 -19.94 -22.92
N PRO A 372 18.65 -20.63 -23.16
CA PRO A 372 18.64 -22.02 -23.65
C PRO A 372 19.43 -22.23 -24.96
N SER A 373 19.56 -21.17 -25.77
CA SER A 373 20.35 -21.15 -26.99
C SER A 373 21.86 -21.00 -26.79
N SER A 374 22.30 -20.78 -25.55
CA SER A 374 23.65 -20.37 -25.16
C SER A 374 24.00 -18.91 -25.45
N ALA A 375 23.05 -18.07 -25.89
CA ALA A 375 23.27 -16.64 -25.93
C ALA A 375 23.44 -16.07 -24.51
N GLU A 376 24.38 -15.14 -24.34
CA GLU A 376 24.73 -14.56 -23.04
C GLU A 376 24.35 -13.07 -22.97
N SER A 377 23.81 -12.66 -21.82
CA SER A 377 23.47 -11.30 -21.48
C SER A 377 24.15 -10.92 -20.17
N LEU A 378 25.00 -9.89 -20.20
CA LEU A 378 25.63 -9.35 -18.99
C LEU A 378 24.65 -8.40 -18.27
N ILE A 379 24.53 -8.57 -16.96
CA ILE A 379 23.67 -7.78 -16.07
C ILE A 379 24.57 -6.90 -15.18
N TRP A 380 24.39 -5.59 -15.23
CA TRP A 380 25.32 -4.61 -14.63
C TRP A 380 24.75 -3.86 -13.42
N ASP A 381 23.46 -4.01 -13.15
CA ASP A 381 22.74 -3.16 -12.20
C ASP A 381 22.07 -4.03 -11.13
N VAL A 382 22.60 -3.98 -9.91
CA VAL A 382 21.96 -4.47 -8.70
C VAL A 382 21.88 -3.30 -7.74
N ASP A 383 20.68 -2.98 -7.27
CA ASP A 383 20.49 -1.81 -6.43
C ASP A 383 21.23 -1.93 -5.10
N SER A 384 21.33 -0.81 -4.38
CA SER A 384 22.02 -0.77 -3.10
C SER A 384 21.44 -1.73 -2.05
N ALA A 385 20.15 -2.07 -2.14
CA ALA A 385 19.43 -2.97 -1.24
C ALA A 385 19.59 -4.45 -1.60
N GLY A 386 20.22 -4.76 -2.74
CA GLY A 386 20.43 -6.14 -3.22
C GLY A 386 19.34 -6.64 -4.14
N LEU A 387 18.36 -5.79 -4.44
CA LEU A 387 17.29 -6.12 -5.36
C LEU A 387 17.61 -5.55 -6.74
N ALA A 388 17.24 -6.25 -7.79
CA ALA A 388 17.38 -5.71 -9.13
C ALA A 388 16.20 -6.13 -9.96
N ARG A 389 15.59 -5.19 -10.68
CA ARG A 389 14.70 -5.51 -11.78
C ARG A 389 15.38 -5.09 -13.07
N VAL A 390 15.93 -6.07 -13.78
CA VAL A 390 16.76 -5.83 -14.95
C VAL A 390 15.96 -6.16 -16.19
N VAL A 391 15.70 -5.14 -17.00
CA VAL A 391 15.17 -5.34 -18.35
C VAL A 391 16.33 -5.73 -19.24
N VAL A 392 16.38 -7.00 -19.61
CA VAL A 392 17.45 -7.52 -20.49
C VAL A 392 17.08 -7.12 -21.91
N GLY A 393 17.41 -5.90 -22.32
CA GLY A 393 17.10 -5.33 -23.64
C GLY A 393 17.76 -6.07 -24.81
N ALA A 394 18.37 -5.33 -25.76
CA ALA A 394 18.90 -5.84 -27.05
C ALA A 394 19.96 -6.97 -26.98
N SER A 395 20.26 -7.49 -25.80
CA SER A 395 21.13 -8.65 -25.53
C SER A 395 20.39 -9.99 -25.49
N LEU A 396 19.05 -9.97 -25.50
CA LEU A 396 18.22 -11.17 -25.64
C LEU A 396 18.22 -11.65 -27.11
N GLU A 397 18.63 -12.90 -27.35
CA GLU A 397 18.38 -13.61 -28.60
C GLU A 397 16.89 -13.94 -28.72
N ARG A 398 16.29 -13.47 -29.81
CA ARG A 398 14.82 -13.44 -30.01
C ARG A 398 14.28 -14.46 -30.99
N ASP A 399 15.16 -15.19 -31.65
CA ASP A 399 14.79 -16.18 -32.67
C ASP A 399 15.08 -17.62 -32.17
N ALA A 400 15.43 -17.76 -30.90
CA ALA A 400 15.69 -19.03 -30.27
C ALA A 400 14.61 -19.40 -29.24
N SER A 401 14.52 -20.70 -28.92
CA SER A 401 13.50 -21.22 -28.01
C SER A 401 13.55 -20.52 -26.65
N VAL A 402 12.41 -19.97 -26.22
CA VAL A 402 12.24 -19.43 -24.85
C VAL A 402 12.13 -20.55 -23.81
N ASN A 403 11.58 -21.70 -24.21
CA ASN A 403 11.48 -22.89 -23.37
C ASN A 403 12.83 -23.60 -23.35
N GLY A 404 13.26 -24.01 -22.17
CA GLY A 404 14.55 -24.67 -21.95
C GLY A 404 15.20 -24.27 -20.64
N THR A 405 16.48 -24.58 -20.51
CA THR A 405 17.25 -24.28 -19.29
C THR A 405 17.89 -22.90 -19.43
N TRP A 406 17.54 -22.01 -18.52
CA TRP A 406 18.17 -20.71 -18.32
C TRP A 406 19.20 -20.82 -17.20
N THR A 407 20.37 -20.22 -17.37
CA THR A 407 21.46 -20.26 -16.38
C THR A 407 21.84 -18.86 -15.96
N LEU A 408 21.79 -18.57 -14.67
CA LEU A 408 22.36 -17.36 -14.08
C LEU A 408 23.73 -17.71 -13.52
N HIS A 409 24.77 -17.04 -14.02
CA HIS A 409 26.12 -17.08 -13.47
C HIS A 409 26.39 -15.79 -12.70
N VAL A 410 26.93 -15.92 -11.49
CA VAL A 410 27.31 -14.79 -10.63
C VAL A 410 28.72 -15.04 -10.12
N SER A 411 29.63 -14.10 -10.34
CA SER A 411 31.02 -14.18 -9.91
C SER A 411 31.49 -12.87 -9.27
N ASP A 412 32.42 -12.97 -8.31
CA ASP A 412 33.09 -11.82 -7.72
C ASP A 412 34.53 -11.75 -8.28
N HIS A 413 34.88 -10.63 -8.89
CA HIS A 413 36.17 -10.42 -9.52
C HIS A 413 37.16 -9.63 -8.65
N PHE A 414 36.75 -9.11 -7.49
CA PHE A 414 37.58 -8.26 -6.64
C PHE A 414 37.56 -8.69 -5.17
N GLY A 415 38.76 -8.78 -4.59
CA GLY A 415 38.93 -9.34 -3.24
C GLY A 415 38.32 -8.52 -2.10
N GLY A 416 37.95 -9.25 -1.05
CA GLY A 416 37.68 -8.78 0.31
C GLY A 416 36.20 -8.74 0.69
N SER A 417 35.30 -9.33 -0.08
CA SER A 417 33.89 -9.51 0.28
C SER A 417 33.34 -10.77 -0.36
N ALA A 418 32.56 -11.54 0.40
CA ALA A 418 31.74 -12.62 -0.14
C ALA A 418 30.27 -12.25 0.07
N GLY A 419 29.36 -12.98 -0.56
CA GLY A 419 27.93 -12.78 -0.33
C GLY A 419 27.09 -13.97 -0.70
N THR A 420 25.80 -13.72 -0.94
CA THR A 420 24.79 -14.77 -1.15
C THR A 420 23.80 -14.32 -2.22
N LEU A 421 23.56 -15.17 -3.21
CA LEU A 421 22.38 -15.10 -4.06
C LEU A 421 21.23 -15.77 -3.31
N ARG A 422 20.23 -15.00 -2.86
CA ARG A 422 19.07 -15.52 -2.12
C ARG A 422 17.96 -16.00 -3.06
N GLY A 423 17.86 -15.38 -4.21
CA GLY A 423 16.94 -15.82 -5.24
C GLY A 423 17.01 -15.00 -6.51
N TRP A 424 16.37 -15.52 -7.54
CA TRP A 424 16.14 -14.82 -8.79
C TRP A 424 14.89 -15.34 -9.49
N SER A 425 14.30 -14.49 -10.33
CA SER A 425 13.19 -14.89 -11.19
C SER A 425 13.31 -14.32 -12.60
N LEU A 426 12.65 -15.00 -13.53
CA LEU A 426 12.45 -14.59 -14.91
C LEU A 426 10.98 -14.29 -15.12
N GLU A 427 10.65 -13.05 -15.46
CA GLU A 427 9.36 -12.69 -16.04
C GLU A 427 9.51 -12.67 -17.55
N LEU A 428 8.79 -13.58 -18.22
CA LEU A 428 8.89 -13.80 -19.65
C LEU A 428 7.53 -13.63 -20.30
N THR A 429 7.53 -12.99 -21.47
CA THR A 429 6.45 -13.10 -22.44
C THR A 429 7.02 -13.75 -23.70
N SER A 430 6.18 -14.39 -24.50
CA SER A 430 6.60 -15.16 -25.67
C SER A 430 5.63 -14.99 -26.83
N ARG A 431 6.12 -15.32 -28.03
CA ARG A 431 5.34 -15.31 -29.27
C ARG A 431 5.65 -16.56 -30.09
N PHE A 432 4.81 -16.83 -31.08
CA PHE A 432 5.21 -17.71 -32.16
C PHE A 432 6.26 -17.00 -33.03
N ASP A 433 7.21 -17.78 -33.52
CA ASP A 433 8.31 -17.34 -34.39
C ASP A 433 7.77 -16.72 -35.68
#